data_AF-A0A1A3U6N6-F1
#
_entry.id   AF-A0A1A3U6N6-F1
#
_cell.length_a   1.000
_cell.length_b   1.000
_cell.length_c   1.000
_cell.angle_alpha   90.00
_cell.angle_beta   90.00
_cell.angle_gamma   90.00
#
_symmetry.space_group_name_H-M   'P 1'
#
loop_
_entity.id
_entity.type
_entity.pdbx_description
1 polymer ?
#
loop_
_entity_poly.entity_id
_entity_poly.type
_entity_poly.pdbx_seq_one_letter_code
_entity_poly.pdbx_strand_id
1 'polypeptide(L)'
;MSKRNILPALTPGQVVQLNDELLANADRLLTAASELLDSGNAGLARSLAILGLEESGKAIAIHERRREIAYAEEGSEFVDARLVQLWANHQNKLTLAYDFLVRDEYWFGTGPSDPEANRAWLGEVEAWTREHNMLKQRGFYVDVDAQIGILIPGSAADEQSLREVLAHVHQIGWQLRLGEHIVARQQEESVRAIPPASEEDIARFRDAVSGVDGIAAAEVDRMCEEMRAGKPAGVLNNDAYRLRLPEPGANPFANLGRRGYEAETRELIQLAEQLGLDHRDEAGG
;
A
#
# COMPACT_ATOMS: atom_id res chain seq x y z
N MET A 1 18.05 3.29 -32.48
CA MET A 1 17.89 3.79 -31.11
C MET A 1 16.60 3.23 -30.54
N SER A 2 16.67 2.24 -29.65
CA SER A 2 15.48 1.67 -29.00
C SER A 2 14.79 2.76 -28.19
N LYS A 3 13.49 2.98 -28.40
CA LYS A 3 12.68 3.87 -27.56
C LYS A 3 12.87 3.40 -26.12
N ARG A 4 13.46 4.23 -25.25
CA ARG A 4 13.47 3.97 -23.81
C ARG A 4 12.04 3.62 -23.39
N ASN A 5 11.87 2.57 -22.59
CA ASN A 5 10.63 2.27 -21.87
C ASN A 5 10.35 3.40 -20.88
N ILE A 6 9.90 4.54 -21.39
CA ILE A 6 9.50 5.70 -20.60
C ILE A 6 8.02 5.52 -20.32
N LEU A 7 7.65 5.53 -19.03
CA LEU A 7 6.26 5.59 -18.61
C LEU A 7 5.62 6.83 -19.26
N PRO A 8 4.59 6.70 -20.11
CA PRO A 8 3.97 7.85 -20.76
C PRO A 8 3.17 8.67 -19.74
N ALA A 9 2.80 9.91 -20.11
CA ALA A 9 1.82 10.66 -19.35
C ALA A 9 0.51 9.87 -19.20
N LEU A 10 -0.07 9.90 -18.01
CA LEU A 10 -1.28 9.15 -17.66
C LEU A 10 -2.40 10.12 -17.31
N THR A 11 -3.60 9.85 -17.82
CA THR A 11 -4.82 10.50 -17.34
C THR A 11 -5.22 9.96 -15.96
N PRO A 12 -6.07 10.67 -15.20
CA PRO A 12 -6.52 10.20 -13.89
C PRO A 12 -7.15 8.80 -13.91
N GLY A 13 -7.99 8.50 -14.90
CA GLY A 13 -8.59 7.17 -15.05
C GLY A 13 -7.56 6.08 -15.34
N GLN A 14 -6.53 6.40 -16.15
CA GLN A 14 -5.43 5.47 -16.42
C GLN A 14 -4.55 5.21 -15.20
N VAL A 15 -4.40 6.20 -14.30
CA VAL A 15 -3.67 6.01 -13.04
C VAL A 15 -4.38 4.98 -12.15
N VAL A 16 -5.70 5.10 -11.99
CA VAL A 16 -6.50 4.13 -11.21
C VAL A 16 -6.42 2.74 -11.86
N GLN A 17 -6.67 2.67 -13.17
CA GLN A 17 -6.60 1.40 -13.89
C GLN A 17 -5.21 0.76 -13.79
N LEU A 18 -4.14 1.55 -13.92
CA LEU A 18 -2.78 1.05 -13.79
C LEU A 18 -2.54 0.47 -12.39
N ASN A 19 -2.97 1.15 -11.33
CA ASN A 19 -2.82 0.65 -9.96
C ASN A 19 -3.55 -0.70 -9.77
N ASP A 20 -4.80 -0.78 -10.24
CA ASP A 20 -5.61 -2.00 -10.14
C ASP A 20 -4.98 -3.17 -10.93
N GLU A 21 -4.45 -2.89 -12.13
CA GLU A 21 -3.79 -3.90 -12.95
C GLU A 21 -2.46 -4.38 -12.36
N LEU A 22 -1.70 -3.50 -11.72
CA LEU A 22 -0.45 -3.85 -11.03
C LEU A 22 -0.73 -4.80 -9.87
N LEU A 23 -1.70 -4.47 -9.02
CA LEU A 23 -2.10 -5.30 -7.88
C LEU A 23 -2.70 -6.63 -8.32
N ALA A 24 -3.59 -6.62 -9.33
CA ALA A 24 -4.13 -7.84 -9.90
C ALA A 24 -3.04 -8.71 -10.53
N ASN A 25 -1.98 -8.12 -11.09
CA ASN A 25 -0.87 -8.87 -11.64
C ASN A 25 0.04 -9.45 -10.56
N ALA A 26 0.32 -8.69 -9.49
CA ALA A 26 1.02 -9.19 -8.33
C ALA A 26 0.31 -10.40 -7.71
N ASP A 27 -1.03 -10.35 -7.62
CA ASP A 27 -1.85 -11.45 -7.10
C ASP A 27 -1.81 -12.70 -7.99
N ARG A 28 -1.91 -12.53 -9.32
CA ARG A 28 -1.74 -13.66 -10.26
C ARG A 28 -0.36 -14.31 -10.13
N LEU A 29 0.69 -13.50 -9.98
CA LEU A 29 2.05 -13.99 -9.80
C LEU A 29 2.20 -14.74 -8.47
N LEU A 30 1.59 -14.25 -7.39
CA LEU A 30 1.55 -14.92 -6.09
C LEU A 30 0.83 -16.28 -6.18
N THR A 31 -0.35 -16.31 -6.83
CA THR A 31 -1.13 -17.54 -7.00
C THR A 31 -0.35 -18.57 -7.81
N ALA A 32 0.20 -18.18 -8.95
CA ALA A 32 1.02 -19.05 -9.78
C ALA A 32 2.29 -19.54 -9.06
N ALA A 33 2.92 -18.68 -8.26
CA ALA A 33 4.06 -19.07 -7.44
C ALA A 33 3.68 -20.11 -6.38
N SER A 34 2.50 -19.98 -5.77
CA SER A 34 1.99 -20.94 -4.78
C SER A 34 1.72 -22.31 -5.42
N GLU A 35 1.05 -22.35 -6.58
CA GLU A 35 0.81 -23.59 -7.34
C GLU A 35 2.12 -24.28 -7.77
N LEU A 36 3.13 -23.50 -8.17
CA LEU A 36 4.45 -24.03 -8.51
C LEU A 36 5.20 -24.56 -7.30
N LEU A 37 5.02 -23.94 -6.13
CA LEU A 37 5.58 -24.45 -4.89
C LEU A 37 4.98 -25.81 -4.54
N ASP A 38 3.65 -25.93 -4.60
CA ASP A 38 2.93 -27.18 -4.30
C ASP A 38 3.28 -28.33 -5.27
N SER A 39 3.67 -27.99 -6.50
CA SER A 39 4.18 -28.95 -7.50
C SER A 39 5.69 -29.22 -7.41
N GLY A 40 6.38 -28.68 -6.40
CA GLY A 40 7.80 -28.92 -6.13
C GLY A 40 8.78 -28.08 -6.96
N ASN A 41 8.29 -27.05 -7.67
CA ASN A 41 9.12 -26.16 -8.50
C ASN A 41 9.50 -24.88 -7.75
N ALA A 42 10.16 -25.04 -6.59
CA ALA A 42 10.47 -23.94 -5.66
C ALA A 42 11.30 -22.81 -6.29
N GLY A 43 12.23 -23.15 -7.20
CA GLY A 43 13.03 -22.14 -7.91
C GLY A 43 12.19 -21.21 -8.77
N LEU A 44 11.33 -21.78 -9.62
CA LEU A 44 10.46 -20.99 -10.49
C LEU A 44 9.39 -20.24 -9.69
N ALA A 45 8.83 -20.89 -8.65
CA ALA A 45 7.91 -20.27 -7.72
C ALA A 45 8.50 -19.00 -7.10
N ARG A 46 9.74 -19.07 -6.60
CA ARG A 46 10.45 -17.90 -6.06
C ARG A 46 10.61 -16.79 -7.06
N SER A 47 11.03 -17.11 -8.28
CA SER A 47 11.17 -16.09 -9.31
C SER A 47 9.86 -15.38 -9.65
N LEU A 48 8.73 -16.09 -9.68
CA LEU A 48 7.42 -15.48 -9.85
C LEU A 48 7.01 -14.62 -8.65
N ALA A 49 7.26 -15.08 -7.42
CA ALA A 49 6.96 -14.32 -6.22
C ALA A 49 7.75 -12.99 -6.18
N ILE A 50 9.02 -13.00 -6.58
CA ILE A 50 9.86 -11.79 -6.66
C ILE A 50 9.38 -10.85 -7.77
N LEU A 51 8.89 -11.38 -8.90
CA LEU A 51 8.21 -10.53 -9.89
C LEU A 51 6.94 -9.89 -9.31
N GLY A 52 6.20 -10.62 -8.46
CA GLY A 52 5.07 -10.08 -7.70
C GLY A 52 5.47 -8.90 -6.80
N LEU A 53 6.63 -8.98 -6.14
CA LEU A 53 7.18 -7.86 -5.36
C LEU A 53 7.53 -6.66 -6.25
N GLU A 54 8.08 -6.88 -7.44
CA GLU A 54 8.39 -5.78 -8.37
C GLU A 54 7.13 -5.06 -8.88
N GLU A 55 6.06 -5.81 -9.18
CA GLU A 55 4.75 -5.21 -9.52
C GLU A 55 4.14 -4.47 -8.33
N SER A 56 4.28 -5.01 -7.12
CA SER A 56 3.88 -4.36 -5.88
C SER A 56 4.64 -3.05 -5.66
N GLY A 57 5.96 -3.02 -5.92
CA GLY A 57 6.77 -1.80 -5.87
C GLY A 57 6.28 -0.71 -6.81
N LYS A 58 5.80 -1.05 -8.01
CA LYS A 58 5.16 -0.07 -8.91
C LYS A 58 3.84 0.44 -8.33
N ALA A 59 3.01 -0.45 -7.78
CA ALA A 59 1.74 -0.08 -7.16
C ALA A 59 1.94 0.87 -5.98
N ILE A 60 2.93 0.60 -5.12
CA ILE A 60 3.34 1.51 -4.02
C ILE A 60 3.68 2.90 -4.58
N ALA A 61 4.47 2.98 -5.65
CA ALA A 61 4.87 4.26 -6.21
C ALA A 61 3.69 5.07 -6.78
N ILE A 62 2.74 4.39 -7.43
CA ILE A 62 1.51 5.03 -7.92
C ILE A 62 0.69 5.53 -6.73
N HIS A 63 0.53 4.72 -5.68
CA HIS A 63 -0.17 5.10 -4.45
C HIS A 63 0.45 6.34 -3.78
N GLU A 64 1.76 6.33 -3.55
CA GLU A 64 2.49 7.48 -3.00
C GLU A 64 2.30 8.74 -3.86
N ARG A 65 2.39 8.59 -5.19
CA ARG A 65 2.19 9.73 -6.09
C ARG A 65 0.78 10.28 -6.02
N ARG A 66 -0.25 9.43 -5.91
CA ARG A 66 -1.66 9.86 -5.73
C ARG A 66 -1.88 10.58 -4.39
N ARG A 67 -1.18 10.16 -3.33
CA ARG A 67 -1.17 10.86 -2.03
C ARG A 67 -0.57 12.27 -2.17
N GLU A 68 0.60 12.36 -2.80
CA GLU A 68 1.39 13.59 -2.90
C GLU A 68 0.79 14.62 -3.87
N ILE A 69 0.38 14.17 -5.05
CA ILE A 69 -0.01 15.07 -6.15
C ILE A 69 -1.23 15.92 -5.81
N ALA A 70 -2.12 15.44 -4.94
CA ALA A 70 -3.29 16.18 -4.47
C ALA A 70 -2.92 17.54 -3.87
N TYR A 71 -1.71 17.66 -3.30
CA TYR A 71 -1.19 18.87 -2.65
C TYR A 71 -0.10 19.59 -3.46
N ALA A 72 0.34 19.02 -4.58
CA ALA A 72 1.35 19.63 -5.46
C ALA A 72 0.79 20.89 -6.15
N GLU A 73 1.65 21.67 -6.81
CA GLU A 73 1.20 22.81 -7.62
C GLU A 73 0.15 22.38 -8.66
N GLU A 74 -0.84 23.22 -8.93
CA GLU A 74 -1.88 22.94 -9.92
C GLU A 74 -1.28 22.68 -11.30
N GLY A 75 -1.71 21.61 -11.96
CA GLY A 75 -1.21 21.22 -13.27
C GLY A 75 0.11 20.44 -13.23
N SER A 76 0.61 20.07 -12.05
CA SER A 76 1.76 19.18 -11.90
C SER A 76 1.55 17.86 -12.66
N GLU A 77 2.58 17.40 -13.38
CA GLU A 77 2.52 16.13 -14.10
C GLU A 77 2.43 14.95 -13.12
N PHE A 78 1.54 13.99 -13.39
CA PHE A 78 1.46 12.80 -12.57
C PHE A 78 2.73 11.95 -12.66
N VAL A 79 3.19 11.70 -13.89
CA VAL A 79 4.41 10.94 -14.15
C VAL A 79 5.62 11.87 -14.03
N ASP A 80 6.25 11.85 -12.87
CA ASP A 80 7.46 12.61 -12.58
C ASP A 80 8.74 11.81 -12.89
N ALA A 81 9.89 12.46 -12.72
CA ALA A 81 11.19 11.84 -12.94
C ALA A 81 11.43 10.60 -12.04
N ARG A 82 10.87 10.62 -10.82
CA ARG A 82 10.98 9.51 -9.86
C ARG A 82 10.26 8.27 -10.39
N LEU A 83 9.03 8.42 -10.87
CA LEU A 83 8.26 7.32 -11.48
C LEU A 83 8.93 6.78 -12.75
N VAL A 84 9.47 7.64 -13.60
CA VAL A 84 10.20 7.22 -14.81
C VAL A 84 11.42 6.37 -14.43
N GLN A 85 12.19 6.80 -13.43
CA GLN A 85 13.38 6.07 -12.98
C GLN A 85 13.01 4.72 -12.33
N LEU A 86 11.97 4.69 -11.50
CA LEU A 86 11.46 3.46 -10.89
C LEU A 86 11.01 2.45 -11.95
N TRP A 87 10.30 2.90 -12.99
CA TRP A 87 9.83 2.02 -14.06
C TRP A 87 10.98 1.29 -14.76
N ALA A 88 12.08 1.98 -15.01
CA ALA A 88 13.24 1.47 -15.72
C ALA A 88 14.18 0.58 -14.87
N ASN A 89 14.09 0.62 -13.54
CA ASN A 89 15.05 -0.06 -12.66
C ASN A 89 14.36 -1.07 -11.74
N HIS A 90 14.75 -2.35 -11.82
CA HIS A 90 14.20 -3.42 -10.97
C HIS A 90 14.60 -3.25 -9.50
N GLN A 91 15.84 -2.84 -9.23
CA GLN A 91 16.33 -2.62 -7.88
C GLN A 91 15.54 -1.52 -7.18
N ASN A 92 15.21 -0.43 -7.87
CA ASN A 92 14.39 0.64 -7.28
C ASN A 92 12.98 0.16 -6.87
N LYS A 93 12.38 -0.77 -7.62
CA LYS A 93 11.07 -1.36 -7.28
C LYS A 93 11.17 -2.20 -6.01
N LEU A 94 12.22 -3.01 -5.91
CA LEU A 94 12.49 -3.84 -4.73
C LEU A 94 12.84 -2.99 -3.50
N THR A 95 13.65 -1.93 -3.66
CA THR A 95 13.93 -0.96 -2.59
C THR A 95 12.64 -0.34 -2.07
N LEU A 96 11.73 0.06 -2.96
CA LEU A 96 10.47 0.66 -2.55
C LEU A 96 9.55 -0.35 -1.82
N ALA A 97 9.50 -1.60 -2.29
CA ALA A 97 8.79 -2.67 -1.58
C ALA A 97 9.39 -2.94 -0.18
N TYR A 98 10.71 -2.97 -0.08
CA TYR A 98 11.41 -3.09 1.20
C TYR A 98 11.07 -1.94 2.15
N ASP A 99 11.18 -0.69 1.69
CA ASP A 99 10.91 0.49 2.53
C ASP A 99 9.45 0.51 3.01
N PHE A 100 8.52 0.06 2.16
CA PHE A 100 7.12 -0.08 2.52
C PHE A 100 6.92 -1.11 3.63
N LEU A 101 7.53 -2.30 3.52
CA LEU A 101 7.47 -3.35 4.54
C LEU A 101 8.14 -2.92 5.85
N VAL A 102 9.25 -2.17 5.77
CA VAL A 102 9.92 -1.63 6.96
C VAL A 102 9.00 -0.64 7.69
N ARG A 103 8.46 0.35 6.97
CA ARG A 103 7.63 1.39 7.58
C ARG A 103 6.30 0.84 8.07
N ASP A 104 5.73 -0.09 7.31
CA ASP A 104 4.44 -0.70 7.55
C ASP A 104 3.37 0.37 7.88
N GLU A 105 3.24 1.34 6.95
CA GLU A 105 2.47 2.58 7.17
C GLU A 105 0.97 2.32 7.42
N TYR A 106 0.46 1.17 6.95
CA TYR A 106 -0.94 0.76 7.08
C TYR A 106 -1.09 -0.46 7.99
N TRP A 107 -0.21 -0.58 8.99
CA TRP A 107 -0.25 -1.61 10.01
C TRP A 107 -1.62 -1.70 10.72
N PHE A 108 -2.09 -2.93 10.94
CA PHE A 108 -3.40 -3.23 11.54
C PHE A 108 -3.32 -4.11 12.81
N GLY A 109 -2.15 -4.15 13.47
CA GLY A 109 -1.98 -4.87 14.72
C GLY A 109 -2.39 -4.07 15.97
N THR A 110 -2.27 -4.68 17.15
CA THR A 110 -2.72 -4.12 18.45
C THR A 110 -1.77 -3.08 19.07
N GLY A 111 -0.88 -2.49 18.27
CA GLY A 111 0.12 -1.50 18.69
C GLY A 111 0.67 -0.75 17.48
N PRO A 112 1.55 0.25 17.64
CA PRO A 112 2.21 0.87 16.51
C PRO A 112 3.09 -0.14 15.77
N SER A 113 3.27 0.06 14.47
CA SER A 113 4.35 -0.60 13.72
C SER A 113 5.70 -0.31 14.39
N ASP A 114 6.62 -1.28 14.32
CA ASP A 114 8.01 -1.13 14.76
C ASP A 114 8.96 -1.22 13.56
N PRO A 115 9.31 -0.08 12.94
CA PRO A 115 10.20 -0.08 11.79
C PRO A 115 11.63 -0.56 12.09
N GLU A 116 12.07 -0.50 13.34
CA GLU A 116 13.39 -1.00 13.72
C GLU A 116 13.40 -2.52 13.79
N ALA A 117 12.36 -3.11 14.39
CA ALA A 117 12.16 -4.56 14.37
C ALA A 117 11.97 -5.10 12.94
N ASN A 118 11.16 -4.43 12.12
CA ASN A 118 10.93 -4.82 10.72
C ASN A 118 12.23 -4.78 9.91
N ARG A 119 13.04 -3.72 10.09
CA ARG A 119 14.36 -3.62 9.45
C ARG A 119 15.32 -4.71 9.92
N ALA A 120 15.35 -4.98 11.23
CA ALA A 120 16.20 -6.03 11.79
C ALA A 120 15.83 -7.42 11.24
N TRP A 121 14.54 -7.65 11.01
CA TRP A 121 14.05 -8.90 10.44
C TRP A 121 14.31 -9.02 8.93
N LEU A 122 14.09 -7.96 8.15
CA LEU A 122 14.34 -7.95 6.71
C LEU A 122 15.83 -7.89 6.34
N GLY A 123 16.68 -7.43 7.26
CA GLY A 123 18.09 -7.18 7.02
C GLY A 123 18.34 -5.90 6.21
N GLU A 124 19.57 -5.69 5.76
CA GLU A 124 19.97 -4.46 5.05
C GLU A 124 19.38 -4.37 3.64
N VAL A 125 18.82 -3.21 3.27
CA VAL A 125 18.14 -2.98 1.98
C VAL A 125 19.01 -3.35 0.77
N GLU A 126 20.30 -3.02 0.79
CA GLU A 126 21.20 -3.32 -0.33
C GLU A 126 21.43 -4.83 -0.50
N ALA A 127 21.53 -5.55 0.61
CA ALA A 127 21.67 -7.00 0.60
C ALA A 127 20.36 -7.66 0.16
N TRP A 128 19.25 -7.26 0.76
CA TRP A 128 17.91 -7.77 0.47
C TRP A 128 17.56 -7.62 -1.01
N THR A 129 17.72 -6.41 -1.57
CA THR A 129 17.38 -6.14 -2.98
C THR A 129 18.29 -6.88 -3.96
N ARG A 130 19.59 -6.99 -3.65
CA ARG A 130 20.56 -7.72 -4.47
C ARG A 130 20.26 -9.21 -4.48
N GLU A 131 20.01 -9.78 -3.31
CA GLU A 131 19.66 -11.18 -3.12
C GLU A 131 18.39 -11.53 -3.90
N HIS A 132 17.31 -10.76 -3.74
CA HIS A 132 16.07 -10.99 -4.47
C HIS A 132 16.27 -10.88 -6.00
N ASN A 133 17.04 -9.90 -6.48
CA ASN A 133 17.31 -9.80 -7.91
C ASN A 133 18.12 -11.01 -8.45
N MET A 134 19.09 -11.52 -7.68
CA MET A 134 19.82 -12.74 -8.04
C MET A 134 18.94 -13.98 -8.00
N LEU A 135 18.15 -14.17 -6.93
CA LEU A 135 17.25 -15.30 -6.75
C LEU A 135 16.19 -15.36 -7.85
N LYS A 136 15.67 -14.20 -8.28
CA LYS A 136 14.78 -14.09 -9.44
C LYS A 136 15.41 -14.64 -10.71
N GLN A 137 16.68 -14.33 -10.98
CA GLN A 137 17.36 -14.86 -12.18
C GLN A 137 17.60 -16.37 -12.07
N ARG A 138 18.00 -16.85 -10.89
CA ARG A 138 18.31 -18.27 -10.65
C ARG A 138 17.13 -19.21 -10.88
N GLY A 139 15.88 -18.78 -10.67
CA GLY A 139 14.71 -19.63 -10.96
C GLY A 139 14.33 -19.71 -12.43
N PHE A 140 14.93 -18.91 -13.31
CA PHE A 140 14.67 -18.93 -14.76
C PHE A 140 15.83 -19.49 -15.59
N TYR A 141 17.07 -19.34 -15.11
CA TYR A 141 18.26 -19.64 -15.90
C TYR A 141 19.14 -20.70 -15.23
N VAL A 142 19.82 -21.49 -16.07
CA VAL A 142 20.97 -22.29 -15.65
C VAL A 142 22.19 -21.39 -15.68
N ASP A 143 22.97 -21.40 -14.59
CA ASP A 143 24.18 -20.57 -14.46
C ASP A 143 25.34 -21.41 -13.91
N VAL A 144 26.54 -20.83 -13.89
CA VAL A 144 27.75 -21.47 -13.34
C VAL A 144 28.39 -20.55 -12.32
N ASP A 145 28.40 -21.00 -11.07
CA ASP A 145 29.13 -20.34 -9.98
C ASP A 145 30.49 -21.01 -9.78
N ALA A 146 31.54 -20.21 -9.56
CA ALA A 146 32.91 -20.68 -9.43
C ALA A 146 33.15 -21.56 -8.17
N GLN A 147 32.33 -21.40 -7.13
CA GLN A 147 32.43 -22.13 -5.87
C GLN A 147 31.42 -23.27 -5.79
N ILE A 148 30.19 -23.03 -6.26
CA ILE A 148 29.05 -23.95 -6.07
C ILE A 148 28.79 -24.81 -7.32
N GLY A 149 29.41 -24.48 -8.46
CA GLY A 149 29.28 -25.24 -9.71
C GLY A 149 28.04 -24.86 -10.52
N ILE A 150 27.42 -25.84 -11.18
CA ILE A 150 26.24 -25.61 -12.04
C ILE A 150 25.02 -25.32 -11.16
N LEU A 151 24.48 -24.11 -11.31
CA LEU A 151 23.24 -23.69 -10.67
C LEU A 151 22.08 -23.97 -11.61
N ILE A 152 21.14 -24.82 -11.17
CA ILE A 152 19.88 -25.05 -11.88
C ILE A 152 18.71 -24.50 -11.07
N PRO A 153 17.59 -24.07 -11.69
CA PRO A 153 16.44 -23.53 -10.98
C PRO A 153 15.96 -24.37 -9.79
N GLY A 154 15.90 -25.70 -9.95
CA GLY A 154 15.46 -26.61 -8.90
C GLY A 154 16.42 -26.78 -7.71
N SER A 155 17.64 -26.24 -7.77
CA SER A 155 18.66 -26.43 -6.72
C SER A 155 18.54 -25.46 -5.54
N ALA A 156 17.76 -24.39 -5.67
CA ALA A 156 17.58 -23.39 -4.63
C ALA A 156 16.29 -23.67 -3.83
N ALA A 157 16.28 -24.73 -3.03
CA ALA A 157 15.14 -25.16 -2.22
C ALA A 157 15.21 -24.59 -0.79
N ASP A 158 14.95 -23.29 -0.65
CA ASP A 158 14.50 -22.71 0.63
C ASP A 158 13.02 -22.36 0.48
N GLU A 159 12.18 -23.28 0.94
CA GLU A 159 10.71 -23.15 0.93
C GLU A 159 10.23 -22.13 1.95
N GLN A 160 10.92 -21.99 3.09
CA GLN A 160 10.54 -21.05 4.14
C GLN A 160 10.75 -19.61 3.65
N SER A 161 11.92 -19.31 3.09
CA SER A 161 12.20 -18.02 2.46
C SER A 161 11.19 -17.70 1.34
N LEU A 162 10.76 -18.70 0.57
CA LEU A 162 9.74 -18.49 -0.46
C LEU A 162 8.38 -18.14 0.15
N ARG A 163 7.94 -18.86 1.19
CA ARG A 163 6.68 -18.53 1.88
C ARG A 163 6.69 -17.12 2.44
N GLU A 164 7.83 -16.64 2.91
CA GLU A 164 8.01 -15.26 3.37
C GLU A 164 7.84 -14.25 2.21
N VAL A 165 8.44 -14.50 1.05
CA VAL A 165 8.25 -13.65 -0.13
C VAL A 165 6.78 -13.62 -0.58
N LEU A 166 6.09 -14.77 -0.56
CA LEU A 166 4.66 -14.85 -0.85
C LEU A 166 3.83 -14.03 0.15
N ALA A 167 4.16 -14.14 1.44
CA ALA A 167 3.51 -13.36 2.50
C ALA A 167 3.72 -11.85 2.30
N HIS A 168 4.91 -11.40 1.90
CA HIS A 168 5.16 -9.98 1.59
C HIS A 168 4.32 -9.45 0.44
N VAL A 169 4.22 -10.20 -0.67
CA VAL A 169 3.40 -9.77 -1.81
C VAL A 169 1.93 -9.65 -1.39
N HIS A 170 1.45 -10.61 -0.61
CA HIS A 170 0.11 -10.54 -0.05
C HIS A 170 -0.09 -9.34 0.87
N GLN A 171 0.85 -9.13 1.81
CA GLN A 171 0.85 -8.05 2.79
C GLN A 171 0.74 -6.68 2.10
N ILE A 172 1.62 -6.42 1.13
CA ILE A 172 1.62 -5.15 0.40
C ILE A 172 0.29 -4.94 -0.31
N GLY A 173 -0.26 -5.99 -0.94
CA GLY A 173 -1.51 -5.90 -1.69
C GLY A 173 -2.69 -5.43 -0.83
N TRP A 174 -2.89 -6.04 0.34
CA TRP A 174 -4.01 -5.66 1.20
C TRP A 174 -3.75 -4.34 1.94
N GLN A 175 -2.52 -4.09 2.38
CA GLN A 175 -2.15 -2.84 3.06
C GLN A 175 -2.31 -1.63 2.15
N LEU A 176 -2.00 -1.75 0.85
CA LEU A 176 -2.23 -0.67 -0.09
C LEU A 176 -3.70 -0.33 -0.20
N ARG A 177 -4.60 -1.31 -0.28
CA ARG A 177 -6.05 -1.03 -0.34
C ARG A 177 -6.56 -0.38 0.94
N LEU A 178 -6.16 -0.88 2.10
CA LEU A 178 -6.45 -0.21 3.36
C LEU A 178 -5.92 1.23 3.36
N GLY A 179 -4.69 1.43 2.89
CA GLY A 179 -4.07 2.74 2.74
C GLY A 179 -4.82 3.67 1.80
N GLU A 180 -5.38 3.17 0.69
CA GLU A 180 -6.22 3.96 -0.21
C GLU A 180 -7.45 4.50 0.54
N HIS A 181 -8.10 3.67 1.36
CA HIS A 181 -9.24 4.08 2.17
C HIS A 181 -8.84 5.13 3.23
N ILE A 182 -7.75 4.91 3.96
CA ILE A 182 -7.25 5.83 4.99
C ILE A 182 -6.90 7.19 4.38
N VAL A 183 -6.10 7.19 3.31
CA VAL A 183 -5.61 8.43 2.69
C VAL A 183 -6.73 9.17 1.97
N ALA A 184 -7.67 8.46 1.32
CA ALA A 184 -8.84 9.11 0.70
C ALA A 184 -9.68 9.86 1.75
N ARG A 185 -9.89 9.25 2.93
CA ARG A 185 -10.60 9.89 4.05
C ARG A 185 -9.83 11.11 4.56
N GLN A 186 -8.52 10.99 4.81
CA GLN A 186 -7.68 12.10 5.25
C GLN A 186 -7.68 13.27 4.25
N GLN A 187 -7.61 12.98 2.95
CA GLN A 187 -7.69 13.98 1.89
C GLN A 187 -9.06 14.68 1.86
N GLU A 188 -10.15 13.96 2.11
CA GLU A 188 -11.49 14.54 2.19
C GLU A 188 -11.66 15.41 3.46
N GLU A 189 -11.20 14.93 4.60
CA GLU A 189 -11.21 15.65 5.88
C GLU A 189 -10.36 16.93 5.82
N SER A 190 -9.23 16.91 5.10
CA SER A 190 -8.32 18.06 5.02
C SER A 190 -8.94 19.26 4.29
N VAL A 191 -9.85 19.01 3.33
CA VAL A 191 -10.56 20.07 2.58
C VAL A 191 -11.97 20.35 3.05
N ARG A 192 -12.50 19.56 3.98
CA ARG A 192 -13.83 19.78 4.54
C ARG A 192 -13.92 21.14 5.23
N ALA A 193 -14.92 21.93 4.86
CA ALA A 193 -15.26 23.14 5.59
C ALA A 193 -15.80 22.78 6.98
N ILE A 194 -15.36 23.52 7.99
CA ILE A 194 -15.89 23.43 9.35
C ILE A 194 -16.72 24.70 9.57
N PRO A 195 -18.05 24.60 9.69
CA PRO A 195 -18.87 25.78 9.96
C PRO A 195 -18.49 26.39 11.32
N PRO A 196 -18.62 27.72 11.48
CA PRO A 196 -18.58 28.36 12.78
C PRO A 196 -19.41 27.61 13.83
N ALA A 197 -18.81 27.35 14.99
CA ALA A 197 -19.52 26.78 16.13
C ALA A 197 -20.51 27.78 16.73
N SER A 198 -21.60 27.30 17.31
CA SER A 198 -22.51 28.18 18.04
C SER A 198 -21.87 28.69 19.33
N GLU A 199 -22.30 29.85 19.84
CA GLU A 199 -21.81 30.35 21.14
C GLU A 199 -22.09 29.37 22.30
N GLU A 200 -23.15 28.57 22.19
CA GLU A 200 -23.46 27.50 23.15
C GLU A 200 -22.43 26.36 23.09
N ASP A 201 -22.01 25.95 21.89
CA ASP A 201 -20.95 24.94 21.71
C ASP A 201 -19.60 25.47 22.21
N ILE A 202 -19.29 26.74 21.94
CA ILE A 202 -18.07 27.40 22.40
C ILE A 202 -18.05 27.50 23.92
N ALA A 203 -19.17 27.88 24.55
CA ALA A 203 -19.29 27.91 26.01
C ALA A 203 -19.11 26.51 26.62
N ARG A 204 -19.76 25.48 26.05
CA ARG A 204 -19.59 24.08 26.48
C ARG A 204 -18.15 23.60 26.35
N PHE A 205 -17.48 23.92 25.23
CA PHE A 205 -16.08 23.58 25.03
C PHE A 205 -15.20 24.26 26.07
N ARG A 206 -15.35 25.58 26.25
CA ARG A 206 -14.59 26.37 27.23
C ARG A 206 -14.75 25.79 28.63
N ASP A 207 -15.96 25.49 29.07
CA ASP A 207 -16.20 24.90 30.39
C ASP A 207 -15.55 23.51 30.53
N ALA A 208 -15.58 22.69 29.47
CA ALA A 208 -15.00 21.35 29.48
C ALA A 208 -13.46 21.33 29.59
N VAL A 209 -12.78 22.33 29.02
CA VAL A 209 -11.31 22.42 29.05
C VAL A 209 -10.79 23.36 30.14
N SER A 210 -11.66 24.18 30.74
CA SER A 210 -11.31 25.08 31.84
C SER A 210 -10.94 24.26 33.09
N GLY A 211 -9.66 24.23 33.43
CA GLY A 211 -9.15 23.48 34.58
C GLY A 211 -8.51 22.13 34.23
N VAL A 212 -8.35 21.81 32.94
CA VAL A 212 -7.46 20.73 32.51
C VAL A 212 -6.02 21.19 32.71
N ASP A 213 -5.28 20.49 33.58
CA ASP A 213 -3.86 20.77 33.82
C ASP A 213 -3.07 20.70 32.50
N GLY A 214 -2.31 21.76 32.22
CA GLY A 214 -1.45 21.85 31.04
C GLY A 214 -2.00 22.68 29.88
N ILE A 215 -3.25 23.16 29.92
CA ILE A 215 -3.81 24.06 28.91
C ILE A 215 -3.92 25.48 29.47
N ALA A 216 -3.19 26.43 28.89
CA ALA A 216 -3.23 27.82 29.32
C ALA A 216 -4.57 28.48 28.90
N ALA A 217 -5.10 29.40 29.71
CA ALA A 217 -6.34 30.12 29.38
C ALA A 217 -6.28 30.83 28.01
N ALA A 218 -5.11 31.39 27.66
CA ALA A 218 -4.90 32.03 26.36
C ALA A 218 -4.97 31.03 25.18
N GLU A 219 -4.63 29.76 25.41
CA GLU A 219 -4.76 28.70 24.40
C GLU A 219 -6.22 28.28 24.23
N VAL A 220 -6.98 28.17 25.34
CA VAL A 220 -8.43 27.94 25.31
C VAL A 220 -9.14 29.06 24.54
N ASP A 221 -8.79 30.32 24.80
CA ASP A 221 -9.38 31.46 24.08
C ASP A 221 -9.04 31.45 22.58
N ARG A 222 -7.80 31.12 22.21
CA ARG A 222 -7.41 30.92 20.80
C ARG A 222 -8.26 29.85 20.13
N MET A 223 -8.44 28.69 20.78
CA MET A 223 -9.27 27.60 20.26
C MET A 223 -10.75 28.02 20.13
N CYS A 224 -11.28 28.80 21.08
CA CYS A 224 -12.63 29.34 20.99
C CYS A 224 -12.80 30.31 19.81
N GLU A 225 -11.81 31.17 19.55
CA GLU A 225 -11.84 32.06 18.38
C GLU A 225 -11.73 31.27 17.07
N GLU A 226 -10.92 30.21 17.01
CA GLU A 226 -10.85 29.31 15.86
C GLU A 226 -12.20 28.61 15.62
N MET A 227 -12.86 28.12 16.68
CA MET A 227 -14.21 27.54 16.59
C MET A 227 -15.24 28.56 16.09
N ARG A 228 -15.16 29.82 16.54
CA ARG A 228 -16.05 30.90 16.10
C ARG A 228 -15.82 31.30 14.65
N ALA A 229 -14.57 31.30 14.19
CA ALA A 229 -14.24 31.59 12.80
C ALA A 229 -14.64 30.43 11.86
N GLY A 230 -14.57 29.20 12.36
CA GLY A 230 -14.66 27.99 11.54
C GLY A 230 -13.46 27.86 10.60
N LYS A 231 -13.54 26.92 9.67
CA LYS A 231 -12.53 26.67 8.64
C LYS A 231 -13.20 26.69 7.27
N PRO A 232 -12.77 27.55 6.32
CA PRO A 232 -13.25 27.47 4.95
C PRO A 232 -12.86 26.14 4.32
N ALA A 233 -13.57 25.74 3.25
CA ALA A 233 -13.18 24.56 2.49
C ALA A 233 -11.74 24.73 1.96
N GLY A 234 -10.94 23.69 2.10
CA GLY A 234 -9.62 23.62 1.49
C GLY A 234 -9.71 23.30 0.00
N VAL A 235 -8.57 23.32 -0.69
CA VAL A 235 -8.46 22.94 -2.10
C VAL A 235 -7.39 21.86 -2.25
N LEU A 236 -7.69 20.82 -3.04
CA LEU A 236 -6.70 19.88 -3.55
C LEU A 236 -6.42 20.25 -5.01
N ASN A 237 -5.24 20.78 -5.28
CA ASN A 237 -4.87 21.39 -6.56
C ASN A 237 -4.99 20.42 -7.74
N ASN A 238 -4.78 19.12 -7.50
CA ASN A 238 -4.86 18.08 -8.53
C ASN A 238 -5.90 17.01 -8.15
N ASP A 239 -7.09 17.46 -7.72
CA ASP A 239 -8.21 16.64 -7.22
C ASP A 239 -8.57 15.44 -8.13
N ALA A 240 -8.33 15.52 -9.43
CA ALA A 240 -8.62 14.42 -10.35
C ALA A 240 -7.75 13.17 -10.08
N TYR A 241 -6.50 13.33 -9.65
CA TYR A 241 -5.55 12.22 -9.46
C TYR A 241 -5.55 11.61 -8.04
N ARG A 242 -6.24 12.24 -7.10
CA ARG A 242 -6.19 11.85 -5.69
C ARG A 242 -6.82 10.47 -5.42
N LEU A 243 -6.68 10.01 -4.18
CA LEU A 243 -7.38 8.84 -3.68
C LEU A 243 -8.84 9.21 -3.37
N ARG A 244 -9.79 8.43 -3.89
CA ARG A 244 -11.23 8.65 -3.70
C ARG A 244 -11.88 7.40 -3.18
N LEU A 245 -12.74 7.57 -2.18
CA LEU A 245 -13.74 6.57 -1.85
C LEU A 245 -14.80 6.56 -2.96
N PRO A 246 -15.39 5.40 -3.30
CA PRO A 246 -16.47 5.33 -4.29
C PRO A 246 -17.65 6.25 -3.91
N GLU A 247 -17.97 6.33 -2.62
CA GLU A 247 -19.00 7.16 -2.03
C GLU A 247 -18.61 7.59 -0.60
N PRO A 248 -19.10 8.73 -0.08
CA PRO A 248 -18.92 9.09 1.32
C PRO A 248 -19.51 8.00 2.24
N GLY A 249 -18.69 7.45 3.14
CA GLY A 249 -19.10 6.32 3.99
C GLY A 249 -19.15 4.97 3.25
N ALA A 250 -18.55 4.88 2.05
CA ALA A 250 -18.49 3.64 1.29
C ALA A 250 -17.99 2.49 2.16
N ASN A 251 -18.75 1.39 2.08
CA ASN A 251 -18.42 0.16 2.75
C ASN A 251 -17.09 -0.39 2.20
N PRO A 252 -16.06 -0.66 3.02
CA PRO A 252 -14.82 -1.28 2.55
C PRO A 252 -15.07 -2.64 1.86
N PHE A 253 -16.12 -3.37 2.26
CA PHE A 253 -16.53 -4.62 1.64
C PHE A 253 -17.14 -4.46 0.23
N ALA A 254 -17.42 -3.24 -0.24
CA ALA A 254 -17.99 -3.02 -1.58
C ALA A 254 -17.05 -3.45 -2.71
N ASN A 255 -15.76 -3.65 -2.41
CA ASN A 255 -14.74 -4.04 -3.38
C ASN A 255 -14.39 -5.54 -3.36
N LEU A 256 -15.09 -6.36 -2.57
CA LEU A 256 -14.88 -7.81 -2.53
C LEU A 256 -14.95 -8.42 -3.94
N GLY A 257 -13.91 -9.16 -4.31
CA GLY A 257 -13.80 -9.83 -5.60
C GLY A 257 -13.56 -8.90 -6.80
N ARG A 258 -13.35 -7.60 -6.59
CA ARG A 258 -12.95 -6.69 -7.67
C ARG A 258 -11.50 -6.92 -8.06
N ARG A 259 -11.20 -6.67 -9.33
CA ARG A 259 -9.85 -6.74 -9.89
C ARG A 259 -8.92 -5.77 -9.17
N GLY A 260 -7.80 -6.27 -8.66
CA GLY A 260 -6.82 -5.53 -7.86
C GLY A 260 -7.13 -5.49 -6.36
N TYR A 261 -8.23 -6.11 -5.91
CA TYR A 261 -8.66 -6.20 -4.50
C TYR A 261 -8.60 -7.64 -3.98
N GLU A 262 -7.89 -8.53 -4.67
CA GLU A 262 -7.84 -9.96 -4.36
C GLU A 262 -7.19 -10.22 -3.00
N ALA A 263 -6.11 -9.50 -2.67
CA ALA A 263 -5.46 -9.60 -1.36
C ALA A 263 -6.38 -9.16 -0.21
N GLU A 264 -7.05 -8.02 -0.35
CA GLU A 264 -8.05 -7.55 0.62
C GLU A 264 -9.20 -8.56 0.76
N THR A 265 -9.67 -9.11 -0.37
CA THR A 265 -10.74 -10.12 -0.37
C THR A 265 -10.37 -11.35 0.45
N ARG A 266 -9.14 -11.86 0.32
CA ARG A 266 -8.66 -12.99 1.13
C ARG A 266 -8.65 -12.68 2.62
N GLU A 267 -8.14 -11.52 3.02
CA GLU A 267 -8.07 -11.11 4.44
C GLU A 267 -9.47 -10.95 5.05
N LEU A 268 -10.40 -10.36 4.31
CA LEU A 268 -11.77 -10.15 4.79
C LEU A 268 -12.54 -11.48 4.94
N ILE A 269 -12.33 -12.44 4.03
CA ILE A 269 -12.89 -13.79 4.16
C ILE A 269 -12.30 -14.48 5.39
N GLN A 270 -10.97 -14.47 5.54
CA GLN A 270 -10.29 -15.09 6.68
C GLN A 270 -10.76 -14.49 8.01
N LEU A 271 -10.95 -13.17 8.09
CA LEU A 271 -11.47 -12.51 9.28
C LEU A 271 -12.92 -12.91 9.57
N ALA A 272 -13.77 -13.01 8.53
CA ALA A 272 -15.15 -13.46 8.69
C ALA A 272 -15.23 -14.89 9.25
N GLU A 273 -14.38 -15.79 8.76
CA GLU A 273 -14.26 -17.16 9.26
C GLU A 273 -13.83 -17.18 10.74
N GLN A 274 -12.80 -16.41 11.10
CA GLN A 274 -12.30 -16.34 12.48
C GLN A 274 -13.34 -15.78 13.47
N LEU A 275 -14.19 -14.88 13.01
CA LEU A 275 -15.27 -14.29 13.81
C LEU A 275 -16.54 -15.14 13.83
N GLY A 276 -16.57 -16.28 13.11
CA GLY A 276 -17.75 -17.13 13.00
C GLY A 276 -18.93 -16.46 12.29
N LEU A 277 -18.66 -15.48 11.42
CA LEU A 277 -19.68 -14.77 10.64
C LEU A 277 -20.11 -15.53 9.39
N ASP A 278 -19.47 -16.67 9.10
CA ASP A 278 -19.81 -17.56 7.98
C ASP A 278 -21.04 -18.42 8.33
N HIS A 279 -22.14 -17.78 8.72
CA HIS A 279 -23.46 -18.40 8.69
C HIS A 279 -23.92 -18.43 7.24
N ARG A 280 -23.54 -19.50 6.52
CA ARG A 280 -24.47 -20.06 5.54
C ARG A 280 -25.71 -20.43 6.34
N ASP A 281 -26.75 -19.62 6.24
CA ASP A 281 -28.09 -20.02 6.64
C ASP A 281 -28.40 -21.35 5.94
N GLU A 282 -28.26 -22.43 6.71
CA GLU A 282 -29.06 -23.62 6.53
C GLU A 282 -30.52 -23.23 6.79
N ALA A 283 -31.17 -22.69 5.76
CA ALA A 283 -32.62 -22.58 5.66
C ALA A 283 -33.00 -22.66 4.16
N GLY A 284 -33.74 -23.63 3.64
CA GLY A 284 -34.41 -24.84 4.13
C GLY A 284 -34.60 -25.75 2.89
N GLY A 285 -35.05 -27.00 3.00
CA GLY A 285 -36.25 -27.38 3.75
C GLY A 285 -37.47 -27.13 2.87
#